data_AF-A0A540X0W1-F1
#
_entry.id   AF-A0A540X0W1-F1
#
_cell.length_a   1.000
_cell.length_b   1.000
_cell.length_c   1.000
_cell.angle_alpha   90.00
_cell.angle_beta   90.00
_cell.angle_gamma   90.00
#
_symmetry.space_group_name_H-M   'P 1'
#
loop_
_entity.id
_entity.type
_entity.pdbx_description
1 polymer ?
#
loop_
_entity_poly.entity_id
_entity_poly.type
_entity_poly.pdbx_seq_one_letter_code
_entity_poly.pdbx_strand_id
1 'polypeptide(L)'
;MRRLVHVLDVELAPAAPHASLVDARRLEAADPAAFAVLVKYMQAREKSFSTSVQRQALVRPEGVAGAVVGGFYTLLTGAYPSKVFTDPANALAWLGQPEGRAAPLLSKLNDLVAEATGQSPLLRELHQAMRGKLPDINLSDVAREMGMSERTLQRRLKEAGTSFQAELNAVQVRMAQALLLETDMKLTAVAVEVGCASLQHFSSLFRKLVGDSPSSWRERQQGKTSAEASPALDASVAAPEPRRDGSSGE
;
A
#
# COMPACT_ATOMS: atom_id res chain seq x y z
N MET A 1 12.93 -8.00 6.92
CA MET A 1 12.56 -7.52 8.27
C MET A 1 13.69 -6.84 9.04
N ARG A 2 14.88 -7.44 9.29
CA ARG A 2 15.99 -6.74 9.99
C ARG A 2 16.39 -5.40 9.36
N ARG A 3 16.41 -5.31 8.02
CA ARG A 3 16.64 -4.03 7.31
C ARG A 3 15.51 -3.01 7.51
N LEU A 4 14.26 -3.45 7.67
CA LEU A 4 13.10 -2.57 7.85
C LEU A 4 13.10 -1.93 9.25
N VAL A 5 13.48 -2.70 10.28
CA VAL A 5 13.66 -2.19 11.66
C VAL A 5 14.87 -1.25 11.74
N HIS A 6 15.96 -1.54 11.03
CA HIS A 6 17.12 -0.66 10.98
C HIS A 6 16.80 0.68 10.29
N VAL A 7 15.94 0.68 9.25
CA VAL A 7 15.44 1.92 8.62
C VAL A 7 14.52 2.71 9.56
N LEU A 8 13.70 2.04 10.39
CA LEU A 8 12.90 2.70 11.42
C LEU A 8 13.78 3.27 12.56
N ASP A 9 14.96 2.71 12.81
CA ASP A 9 15.93 3.21 13.79
C ASP A 9 16.72 4.44 13.33
N VAL A 10 16.69 4.80 12.03
CA VAL A 10 17.54 5.87 11.48
C VAL A 10 17.12 7.29 11.90
N GLU A 11 15.91 7.55 12.42
CA GLU A 11 15.49 8.93 12.77
C GLU A 11 14.66 9.10 14.05
N LEU A 12 14.92 8.35 15.12
CA LEU A 12 14.15 8.52 16.37
C LEU A 12 15.03 8.59 17.62
N ALA A 13 16.07 9.44 17.56
CA ALA A 13 16.80 9.92 18.73
C ALA A 13 16.86 11.47 18.72
N PRO A 14 16.60 12.10 19.87
CA PRO A 14 15.33 12.77 20.13
C PRO A 14 15.04 13.88 19.10
N ALA A 15 14.06 13.67 18.24
CA ALA A 15 13.65 14.67 17.26
C ALA A 15 12.87 15.80 17.98
N ALA A 16 13.14 17.04 17.60
CA ALA A 16 12.26 18.17 17.91
C ALA A 16 10.80 17.83 17.56
N PRO A 17 9.81 18.45 18.22
CA PRO A 17 8.41 18.20 17.91
C PRO A 17 8.11 18.31 16.41
N HIS A 18 7.57 17.26 15.80
CA HIS A 18 7.38 17.16 14.35
C HIS A 18 6.05 16.50 13.98
N ALA A 19 5.64 16.72 12.72
CA ALA A 19 4.56 15.99 12.08
C ALA A 19 5.10 14.71 11.42
N SER A 20 4.34 13.61 11.48
CA SER A 20 4.72 12.31 10.93
C SER A 20 3.83 11.93 9.75
N LEU A 21 4.42 11.43 8.67
CA LEU A 21 3.72 10.85 7.53
C LEU A 21 4.11 9.38 7.38
N VAL A 22 3.12 8.49 7.34
CA VAL A 22 3.29 7.08 6.99
C VAL A 22 2.67 6.85 5.61
N ASP A 23 3.48 6.59 4.60
CA ASP A 23 3.01 6.27 3.24
C ASP A 23 3.01 4.76 3.01
N ALA A 24 1.83 4.16 3.16
CA ALA A 24 1.58 2.74 2.95
C ALA A 24 0.93 2.44 1.60
N ARG A 25 0.76 3.42 0.69
CA ARG A 25 0.04 3.25 -0.59
C ARG A 25 0.55 2.11 -1.49
N ARG A 26 1.79 1.68 -1.28
CA ARG A 26 2.45 0.61 -2.04
C ARG A 26 2.32 -0.76 -1.38
N LEU A 27 1.58 -0.87 -0.28
CA LEU A 27 1.39 -2.13 0.40
C LEU A 27 0.37 -2.99 -0.34
N GLU A 28 0.83 -4.12 -0.85
CA GLU A 28 -0.01 -5.05 -1.62
C GLU A 28 -0.69 -6.09 -0.72
N ALA A 29 -0.08 -6.42 0.42
CA ALA A 29 -0.60 -7.39 1.36
C ALA A 29 -0.20 -7.07 2.80
N ALA A 30 -1.08 -7.42 3.72
CA ALA A 30 -0.87 -7.31 5.15
C ALA A 30 -0.40 -8.66 5.71
N ASP A 31 0.84 -8.75 6.22
CA ASP A 31 1.35 -9.96 6.88
C ASP A 31 1.24 -9.83 8.41
N PRO A 32 0.39 -10.62 9.09
CA PRO A 32 0.20 -10.55 10.54
C PRO A 32 1.50 -10.68 11.35
N ALA A 33 2.48 -11.46 10.88
CA ALA A 33 3.76 -11.61 11.57
C ALA A 33 4.61 -10.33 11.46
N ALA A 34 4.60 -9.69 10.28
CA ALA A 34 5.26 -8.40 10.10
C ALA A 34 4.59 -7.29 10.96
N PHE A 35 3.26 -7.33 11.08
CA PHE A 35 2.53 -6.42 11.97
C PHE A 35 2.92 -6.59 13.42
N ALA A 36 3.00 -7.82 13.93
CA ALA A 36 3.38 -8.06 15.32
C ALA A 36 4.76 -7.46 15.66
N VAL A 37 5.69 -7.43 14.71
CA VAL A 37 7.00 -6.77 14.88
C VAL A 37 6.85 -5.26 14.97
N LEU A 38 6.03 -4.65 14.10
CA LEU A 38 5.77 -3.21 14.12
C LEU A 38 5.07 -2.78 15.41
N VAL A 39 4.07 -3.53 15.89
CA VAL A 39 3.40 -3.28 17.18
C VAL A 39 4.43 -3.24 18.30
N LYS A 40 5.25 -4.29 18.42
CA LYS A 40 6.28 -4.38 19.46
C LYS A 40 7.26 -3.22 19.38
N TYR A 41 7.66 -2.82 18.18
CA TYR A 41 8.53 -1.67 17.95
C TYR A 41 7.89 -0.36 18.43
N MET A 42 6.61 -0.12 18.13
CA MET A 42 5.90 1.10 18.51
C MET A 42 5.61 1.15 20.01
N GLN A 43 5.16 0.04 20.61
CA GLN A 43 4.93 -0.06 22.06
C GLN A 43 6.21 0.22 22.86
N ALA A 44 7.35 -0.32 22.41
CA ALA A 44 8.64 -0.07 23.05
C ALA A 44 9.08 1.40 22.99
N ARG A 45 8.50 2.22 22.10
CA ARG A 45 8.86 3.64 21.89
C ARG A 45 7.71 4.61 22.14
N GLU A 46 6.59 4.16 22.67
CA GLU A 46 5.37 4.96 22.85
C GLU A 46 5.65 6.28 23.60
N LYS A 47 6.42 6.21 24.69
CA LYS A 47 6.79 7.39 25.48
C LYS A 47 7.66 8.40 24.70
N SER A 48 8.48 7.93 23.76
CA SER A 48 9.29 8.81 22.92
C SER A 48 8.47 9.43 21.79
N PHE A 49 7.51 8.69 21.22
CA PHE A 49 6.65 9.22 20.16
C PHE A 49 5.62 10.20 20.70
N SER A 50 5.03 9.95 21.88
CA SER A 50 4.10 10.88 22.53
C SER A 50 4.69 12.27 22.79
N THR A 51 6.00 12.38 22.97
CA THR A 51 6.67 13.66 23.25
C THR A 51 7.19 14.36 21.99
N SER A 52 7.44 13.62 20.91
CA SER A 52 8.06 14.15 19.68
C SER A 52 7.09 14.27 18.50
N VAL A 53 6.05 13.45 18.42
CA VAL A 53 5.09 13.44 17.32
C VAL A 53 3.88 14.30 17.69
N GLN A 54 3.69 15.41 16.98
CA GLN A 54 2.56 16.33 17.22
C GLN A 54 1.26 15.84 16.57
N ARG A 55 1.38 15.22 15.40
CA ARG A 55 0.27 14.60 14.65
C ARG A 55 0.81 13.65 13.59
N GLN A 56 0.03 12.66 13.22
CA GLN A 56 0.43 11.65 12.23
C GLN A 56 -0.64 11.42 11.16
N ALA A 57 -0.23 11.47 9.89
CA ALA A 57 -1.08 11.08 8.77
C ALA A 57 -0.64 9.72 8.25
N LEU A 58 -1.60 8.81 8.08
CA LEU A 58 -1.41 7.55 7.37
C LEU A 58 -2.04 7.68 5.97
N VAL A 59 -1.28 7.39 4.92
CA VAL A 59 -1.81 7.24 3.57
C VAL A 59 -1.83 5.77 3.21
N ARG A 60 -3.02 5.22 3.00
CA ARG A 60 -3.23 3.79 2.72
C ARG A 60 -3.70 3.57 1.28
N PRO A 61 -3.48 2.37 0.72
CA PRO A 61 -4.14 1.99 -0.52
C PRO A 61 -5.65 1.84 -0.26
N GLU A 62 -6.41 1.75 -1.34
CA GLU A 62 -7.81 1.33 -1.28
C GLU A 62 -7.91 -0.20 -1.11
N GLY A 63 -9.14 -0.71 -1.00
CA GLY A 63 -9.39 -2.15 -0.85
C GLY A 63 -9.03 -2.73 0.53
N VAL A 64 -8.98 -4.07 0.57
CA VAL A 64 -8.86 -4.86 1.81
C VAL A 64 -7.53 -4.61 2.53
N ALA A 65 -6.42 -4.60 1.79
CA ALA A 65 -5.10 -4.33 2.37
C ALA A 65 -5.08 -2.95 3.06
N GLY A 66 -5.68 -1.94 2.43
CA GLY A 66 -5.87 -0.63 3.01
C GLY A 66 -6.72 -0.63 4.28
N ALA A 67 -7.87 -1.32 4.25
CA ALA A 67 -8.76 -1.43 5.40
C ALA A 67 -8.05 -2.06 6.61
N VAL A 68 -7.29 -3.13 6.40
CA VAL A 68 -6.51 -3.80 7.45
C VAL A 68 -5.49 -2.84 8.07
N VAL A 69 -4.70 -2.14 7.25
CA VAL A 69 -3.65 -1.24 7.75
C VAL A 69 -4.23 -0.01 8.43
N GLY A 70 -5.31 0.56 7.88
CA GLY A 70 -5.99 1.70 8.47
C GLY A 70 -6.62 1.38 9.83
N GLY A 71 -7.32 0.24 9.92
CA GLY A 71 -7.88 -0.24 11.19
C GLY A 71 -6.79 -0.51 12.22
N PHE A 72 -5.71 -1.18 11.80
CA PHE A 72 -4.57 -1.46 12.66
C PHE A 72 -3.90 -0.19 13.21
N TYR A 73 -3.62 0.80 12.36
CA TYR A 73 -3.00 2.05 12.81
C TYR A 73 -3.88 2.80 13.81
N THR A 74 -5.21 2.73 13.65
CA THR A 74 -6.16 3.32 14.60
C THR A 74 -6.01 2.72 16.00
N LEU A 75 -5.67 1.42 16.11
CA LEU A 75 -5.42 0.75 17.39
C LEU A 75 -4.10 1.17 18.05
N LEU A 76 -3.12 1.64 17.26
CA LEU A 76 -1.80 2.05 17.75
C LEU A 76 -1.73 3.54 18.14
N THR A 77 -2.56 4.39 17.53
CA THR A 77 -2.48 5.83 17.71
C THR A 77 -3.39 6.32 18.83
N GLY A 78 -2.99 6.05 20.08
CA GLY A 78 -3.61 6.65 21.28
C GLY A 78 -2.86 7.88 21.82
N ALA A 79 -1.60 8.05 21.43
CA ALA A 79 -0.68 9.01 22.06
C ALA A 79 -0.67 10.42 21.43
N TYR A 80 -1.17 10.58 20.20
CA TYR A 80 -1.18 11.84 19.45
C TYR A 80 -2.27 11.83 18.38
N PRO A 81 -2.77 12.99 17.91
CA PRO A 81 -3.75 13.07 16.85
C PRO A 81 -3.29 12.34 15.58
N SER A 82 -4.11 11.40 15.11
CA SER A 82 -3.85 10.65 13.88
C SER A 82 -5.04 10.73 12.92
N LYS A 83 -4.76 10.64 11.61
CA LYS A 83 -5.82 10.55 10.60
C LYS A 83 -5.37 9.70 9.41
N VAL A 84 -6.31 8.95 8.86
CA VAL A 84 -6.10 8.08 7.70
C VAL A 84 -6.62 8.75 6.43
N PHE A 85 -5.85 8.66 5.36
CA PHE A 85 -6.11 9.23 4.05
C PHE A 85 -5.86 8.19 2.95
N THR A 86 -6.46 8.41 1.79
CA THR A 86 -6.13 7.70 0.54
C THR A 86 -5.28 8.57 -0.38
N ASP A 87 -5.48 9.89 -0.34
CA ASP A 87 -4.71 10.87 -1.10
C ASP A 87 -3.57 11.49 -0.25
N PRO A 88 -2.31 11.37 -0.70
CA PRO A 88 -1.16 11.95 0.00
C PRO A 88 -1.14 13.49 0.02
N ALA A 89 -1.74 14.17 -0.96
CA ALA A 89 -1.78 15.64 -0.97
C ALA A 89 -2.65 16.16 0.17
N ASN A 90 -3.84 15.57 0.34
CA ASN A 90 -4.71 15.83 1.48
C ASN A 90 -4.06 15.51 2.84
N ALA A 91 -3.30 14.41 2.91
CA ALA A 91 -2.55 14.06 4.11
C ALA A 91 -1.51 15.15 4.47
N LEU A 92 -0.72 15.59 3.49
CA LEU A 92 0.28 16.64 3.67
C LEU A 92 -0.35 17.98 4.04
N ALA A 93 -1.47 18.35 3.42
CA ALA A 93 -2.21 19.55 3.78
C ALA A 93 -2.66 19.53 5.26
N TRP A 94 -3.16 18.38 5.75
CA TRP A 94 -3.53 18.22 7.16
C TRP A 94 -2.33 18.25 8.12
N LEU A 95 -1.15 17.83 7.66
CA LEU A 95 0.12 17.99 8.35
C LEU A 95 0.68 19.42 8.29
N GLY A 96 -0.03 20.37 7.68
CA GLY A 96 0.37 21.78 7.60
C GLY A 96 1.32 22.08 6.44
N GLN A 97 1.41 21.20 5.44
CA GLN A 97 2.19 21.42 4.22
C GLN A 97 1.25 21.79 3.06
N PRO A 98 1.13 23.09 2.71
CA PRO A 98 0.28 23.52 1.59
C PRO A 98 0.79 22.99 0.26
N GLU A 99 -0.05 23.03 -0.78
CA GLU A 99 0.18 22.41 -2.10
C GLU A 99 1.56 22.72 -2.70
N GLY A 100 2.00 23.99 -2.66
CA GLY A 100 3.30 24.42 -3.16
C GLY A 100 4.52 23.78 -2.45
N ARG A 101 4.36 23.31 -1.21
CA ARG A 101 5.39 22.52 -0.49
C ARG A 101 5.15 21.02 -0.56
N ALA A 102 3.92 20.59 -0.75
CA ALA A 102 3.56 19.17 -0.78
C ALA A 102 4.17 18.46 -1.99
N ALA A 103 4.09 19.06 -3.19
CA ALA A 103 4.57 18.41 -4.41
C ALA A 103 6.07 18.07 -4.39
N PRO A 104 6.99 18.98 -4.00
CA PRO A 104 8.40 18.63 -3.85
C PRO A 104 8.67 17.54 -2.81
N LEU A 105 7.93 17.54 -1.69
CA LEU A 105 8.06 16.52 -0.65
C LEU A 105 7.62 15.14 -1.15
N LEU A 106 6.51 15.07 -1.90
CA LEU A 106 6.05 13.82 -2.51
C LEU A 106 7.04 13.29 -3.55
N SER A 107 7.63 14.17 -4.35
CA SER A 107 8.69 13.77 -5.29
C SER A 107 9.86 13.14 -4.53
N LYS A 108 10.38 13.83 -3.51
CA LYS A 108 11.49 13.33 -2.70
C LYS A 108 11.17 12.01 -2.01
N LEU A 109 9.96 11.85 -1.47
CA LEU A 109 9.51 10.60 -0.85
C LEU A 109 9.49 9.46 -1.87
N ASN A 110 9.01 9.71 -3.09
CA ASN A 110 9.00 8.71 -4.15
C ASN A 110 10.43 8.28 -4.54
N ASP A 111 11.38 9.21 -4.54
CA ASP A 111 12.79 8.93 -4.86
C ASP A 111 13.45 8.08 -3.77
N LEU A 112 13.25 8.43 -2.50
CA LEU A 112 13.73 7.63 -1.36
C LEU A 112 13.17 6.21 -1.37
N VAL A 113 11.88 6.05 -1.69
CA VAL A 113 11.27 4.72 -1.82
C VAL A 113 11.88 3.95 -2.99
N ALA A 114 12.18 4.61 -4.12
CA ALA A 114 12.89 4.00 -5.25
C ALA A 114 14.22 3.40 -4.82
N GLU A 115 15.03 4.23 -4.14
CA GLU A 115 16.34 3.85 -3.66
C GLU A 115 16.25 2.68 -2.67
N ALA A 116 15.33 2.77 -1.71
CA ALA A 116 15.11 1.74 -0.71
C ALA A 116 14.58 0.42 -1.28
N THR A 117 13.78 0.47 -2.34
CA THR A 117 13.19 -0.72 -2.99
C THR A 117 14.03 -1.25 -4.15
N GLY A 118 15.09 -0.53 -4.56
CA GLY A 118 15.87 -0.83 -5.76
C GLY A 118 15.09 -0.67 -7.06
N GLN A 119 13.93 0.00 -7.04
CA GLN A 119 13.12 0.24 -8.24
C GLN A 119 13.63 1.47 -8.99
N SER A 120 14.08 1.29 -10.23
CA SER A 120 14.52 2.38 -11.11
C SER A 120 13.40 3.44 -11.28
N PRO A 121 13.68 4.75 -11.07
CA PRO A 121 12.70 5.83 -11.27
C PRO A 121 12.02 5.78 -12.65
N LEU A 122 12.78 5.39 -13.68
CA LEU A 122 12.29 5.15 -15.03
C LEU A 122 11.13 4.14 -15.06
N LEU A 123 11.26 3.01 -14.36
CA LEU A 123 10.25 1.94 -14.37
C LEU A 123 8.97 2.37 -13.67
N ARG A 124 9.08 3.22 -12.65
CA ARG A 124 7.91 3.77 -11.95
C ARG A 124 7.11 4.69 -12.87
N GLU A 125 7.79 5.66 -13.47
CA GLU A 125 7.18 6.61 -14.41
C GLU A 125 6.57 5.85 -15.58
N LEU A 126 7.28 4.82 -16.09
CA LEU A 126 6.75 3.91 -17.08
C LEU A 126 5.46 3.23 -16.61
N HIS A 127 5.45 2.55 -15.45
CA HIS A 127 4.25 1.85 -14.96
C HIS A 127 3.07 2.79 -14.75
N GLN A 128 3.32 4.01 -14.29
CA GLN A 128 2.27 5.02 -14.10
C GLN A 128 1.68 5.45 -15.45
N ALA A 129 2.52 5.78 -16.44
CA ALA A 129 2.08 6.12 -17.79
C ALA A 129 1.36 4.94 -18.46
N MET A 130 1.78 3.70 -18.20
CA MET A 130 1.14 2.50 -18.74
C MET A 130 -0.27 2.28 -18.18
N ARG A 131 -0.47 2.44 -16.85
CA ARG A 131 -1.78 2.26 -16.21
C ARG A 131 -2.84 3.21 -16.73
N GLY A 132 -2.46 4.47 -17.01
CA GLY A 132 -3.39 5.47 -17.54
C GLY A 132 -3.80 5.26 -19.00
N LYS A 133 -3.19 4.30 -19.71
CA LYS A 133 -3.43 4.05 -21.14
C LYS A 133 -4.01 2.67 -21.46
N LEU A 134 -4.22 1.83 -20.46
CA LEU A 134 -4.90 0.55 -20.69
C LEU A 134 -6.38 0.79 -21.03
N PRO A 135 -6.99 -0.02 -21.91
CA PRO A 135 -6.40 -1.19 -22.58
C PRO A 135 -5.54 -0.88 -23.83
N ASP A 136 -5.69 0.30 -24.44
CA ASP A 136 -5.10 0.67 -25.73
C ASP A 136 -3.69 1.26 -25.61
N ILE A 137 -2.75 0.42 -25.20
CA ILE A 137 -1.38 0.81 -24.91
C ILE A 137 -0.41 0.52 -26.04
N ASN A 138 0.39 1.51 -26.42
CA ASN A 138 1.51 1.34 -27.33
C ASN A 138 2.75 2.11 -26.86
N LEU A 139 3.92 1.70 -27.37
CA LEU A 139 5.21 2.27 -27.00
C LEU A 139 5.32 3.77 -27.33
N SER A 140 4.76 4.20 -28.46
CA SER A 140 4.85 5.57 -28.95
C SER A 140 4.19 6.56 -28.00
N ASP A 141 2.97 6.24 -27.56
CA ASP A 141 2.20 7.10 -26.65
C ASP A 141 2.84 7.20 -25.27
N VAL A 142 3.37 6.09 -24.76
CA VAL A 142 4.06 6.05 -23.46
C VAL A 142 5.39 6.81 -23.54
N ALA A 143 6.16 6.64 -24.60
CA ALA A 143 7.41 7.36 -24.80
C ALA A 143 7.17 8.88 -24.88
N ARG A 144 6.14 9.31 -25.62
CA ARG A 144 5.75 10.71 -25.74
C ARG A 144 5.34 11.31 -24.40
N GLU A 145 4.57 10.59 -23.59
CA GLU A 145 4.17 11.05 -22.24
C GLU A 145 5.38 11.22 -21.31
N MET A 146 6.36 10.31 -21.41
CA MET A 146 7.61 10.39 -20.66
C MET A 146 8.62 11.40 -21.24
N GLY A 147 8.25 12.16 -22.27
CA GLY A 147 9.14 13.14 -22.91
C GLY A 147 10.35 12.51 -23.62
N MET A 148 10.22 11.26 -24.10
CA MET A 148 11.30 10.51 -24.74
C MET A 148 10.93 10.05 -26.16
N SER A 149 11.94 9.80 -26.98
CA SER A 149 11.74 8.99 -28.20
C SER A 149 11.62 7.50 -27.83
N GLU A 150 10.93 6.73 -28.67
CA GLU A 150 10.81 5.27 -28.50
C GLU A 150 12.17 4.59 -28.38
N ARG A 151 13.14 4.99 -29.21
CA ARG A 151 14.53 4.49 -29.17
C ARG A 151 15.20 4.78 -27.83
N THR A 152 15.03 5.99 -27.29
CA THR A 152 15.60 6.36 -25.99
C THR A 152 14.98 5.53 -24.88
N LEU A 153 13.65 5.37 -24.88
CA LEU A 153 12.95 4.58 -23.87
C LEU A 153 13.41 3.11 -23.92
N GLN A 154 13.42 2.49 -25.09
CA GLN A 154 13.89 1.10 -25.25
C GLN A 154 15.34 0.91 -24.80
N ARG A 155 16.25 1.85 -25.14
CA ARG A 155 17.65 1.79 -24.69
C ARG A 155 17.74 1.82 -23.16
N ARG A 156 17.04 2.77 -22.51
CA ARG A 156 17.05 2.90 -21.05
C ARG A 156 16.44 1.67 -20.35
N LEU A 157 15.40 1.07 -20.91
CA LEU A 157 14.84 -0.18 -20.39
C LEU A 157 15.82 -1.34 -20.51
N LYS A 158 16.52 -1.44 -21.64
CA LYS A 158 17.58 -2.45 -21.83
C LYS A 158 18.72 -2.26 -20.83
N GLU A 159 19.15 -1.03 -20.58
CA GLU A 159 20.15 -0.70 -19.56
C GLU A 159 19.68 -1.05 -18.14
N ALA A 160 18.38 -0.95 -17.89
CA ALA A 160 17.74 -1.42 -16.66
C ALA A 160 17.47 -2.94 -16.62
N GLY A 161 17.92 -3.69 -17.63
CA GLY A 161 17.78 -5.15 -17.69
C GLY A 161 16.37 -5.65 -18.06
N THR A 162 15.53 -4.80 -18.64
CA THR A 162 14.14 -5.14 -19.00
C THR A 162 13.78 -4.69 -20.43
N SER A 163 12.50 -4.84 -20.81
CA SER A 163 11.93 -4.41 -22.08
C SER A 163 10.53 -3.84 -21.88
N PHE A 164 10.07 -3.02 -22.83
CA PHE A 164 8.72 -2.46 -22.79
C PHE A 164 7.65 -3.54 -22.65
N GLN A 165 7.76 -4.64 -23.40
CA GLN A 165 6.79 -5.74 -23.32
C GLN A 165 6.80 -6.45 -21.97
N ALA A 166 7.99 -6.63 -21.37
CA ALA A 166 8.11 -7.25 -20.06
C ALA A 166 7.43 -6.39 -18.97
N GLU A 167 7.65 -5.07 -19.02
CA GLU A 167 7.03 -4.14 -18.08
C GLU A 167 5.52 -3.99 -18.32
N LEU A 168 5.08 -3.95 -19.58
CA LEU A 168 3.66 -3.96 -19.93
C LEU A 168 2.97 -5.19 -19.34
N ASN A 169 3.52 -6.38 -19.60
CA ASN A 169 3.02 -7.63 -19.06
C ASN A 169 2.89 -7.60 -17.52
N ALA A 170 3.88 -7.02 -16.83
CA ALA A 170 3.86 -6.88 -15.38
C ALA A 170 2.79 -5.89 -14.87
N VAL A 171 2.49 -4.84 -15.62
CA VAL A 171 1.39 -3.91 -15.31
C VAL A 171 0.04 -4.59 -15.55
N GLN A 172 -0.14 -5.27 -16.68
CA GLN A 172 -1.38 -5.98 -17.02
C GLN A 172 -1.74 -7.04 -15.97
N VAL A 173 -0.77 -7.83 -15.52
CA VAL A 173 -1.00 -8.84 -14.48
C VAL A 173 -1.33 -8.21 -13.13
N ARG A 174 -0.65 -7.13 -12.72
CA ARG A 174 -0.97 -6.42 -11.47
C ARG A 174 -2.38 -5.83 -11.49
N MET A 175 -2.79 -5.23 -12.61
CA MET A 175 -4.15 -4.71 -12.76
C MET A 175 -5.19 -5.85 -12.77
N ALA A 176 -4.87 -6.97 -13.43
CA ALA A 176 -5.74 -8.14 -13.40
C ALA A 176 -5.91 -8.66 -11.97
N GLN A 177 -4.83 -8.76 -11.19
CA GLN A 177 -4.91 -9.18 -9.78
C GLN A 177 -5.87 -8.29 -8.97
N ALA A 178 -5.79 -6.96 -9.14
CA ALA A 178 -6.70 -6.02 -8.49
C ALA A 178 -8.17 -6.28 -8.92
N LEU A 179 -8.44 -6.33 -10.22
CA LEU A 179 -9.79 -6.59 -10.75
C LEU A 179 -10.35 -7.94 -10.28
N LEU A 180 -9.52 -8.98 -10.23
CA LEU A 180 -9.92 -10.32 -9.77
C LEU A 180 -10.25 -10.36 -8.27
N LEU A 181 -9.68 -9.48 -7.46
CA LEU A 181 -9.95 -9.39 -6.02
C LEU A 181 -11.13 -8.48 -5.70
N GLU A 182 -11.24 -7.36 -6.42
CA GLU A 182 -12.19 -6.30 -6.14
C GLU A 182 -13.55 -6.50 -6.84
N THR A 183 -13.61 -7.40 -7.82
CA THR A 183 -14.81 -7.61 -8.64
C THR A 183 -15.07 -9.08 -8.96
N ASP A 184 -16.32 -9.38 -9.31
CA ASP A 184 -16.73 -10.68 -9.86
C ASP A 184 -16.67 -10.74 -11.39
N MET A 185 -15.91 -9.84 -12.03
CA MET A 185 -15.80 -9.78 -13.50
C MET A 185 -15.42 -11.15 -14.09
N LYS A 186 -16.01 -11.50 -15.23
CA LYS A 186 -15.61 -12.71 -15.97
C LYS A 186 -14.17 -12.57 -16.44
N LEU A 187 -13.40 -13.67 -16.47
CA LEU A 187 -11.99 -13.64 -16.89
C LEU A 187 -11.81 -13.07 -18.30
N THR A 188 -12.78 -13.27 -19.20
CA THR A 188 -12.77 -12.66 -20.53
C THR A 188 -12.85 -11.14 -20.48
N ALA A 189 -13.68 -10.58 -19.60
CA ALA A 189 -13.79 -9.14 -19.40
C ALA A 189 -12.53 -8.57 -18.75
N VAL A 190 -11.96 -9.26 -17.76
CA VAL A 190 -10.68 -8.86 -17.14
C VAL A 190 -9.56 -8.84 -18.18
N ALA A 191 -9.49 -9.84 -19.07
CA ALA A 191 -8.49 -9.87 -20.13
C ALA A 191 -8.60 -8.65 -21.07
N VAL A 192 -9.82 -8.25 -21.44
CA VAL A 192 -10.06 -7.06 -22.26
C VAL A 192 -9.67 -5.79 -21.51
N GLU A 193 -10.10 -5.65 -20.25
CA GLU A 193 -9.83 -4.46 -19.42
C GLU A 193 -8.33 -4.19 -19.25
N VAL A 194 -7.54 -5.26 -19.08
CA VAL A 194 -6.08 -5.16 -18.97
C VAL A 194 -5.38 -5.18 -20.32
N GLY A 195 -6.09 -5.05 -21.44
CA GLY A 195 -5.50 -4.93 -22.78
C GLY A 195 -4.80 -6.20 -23.29
N CYS A 196 -5.21 -7.39 -22.83
CA CYS A 196 -4.72 -8.65 -23.38
C CYS A 196 -5.47 -9.00 -24.68
N ALA A 197 -4.72 -9.41 -25.72
CA ALA A 197 -5.28 -9.73 -27.04
C ALA A 197 -6.31 -10.89 -27.03
N SER A 198 -6.26 -11.77 -26.04
CA SER A 198 -7.22 -12.85 -25.85
C SER A 198 -7.21 -13.39 -24.42
N LEU A 199 -8.28 -14.10 -24.04
CA LEU A 199 -8.34 -14.83 -22.77
C LEU A 199 -7.19 -15.85 -22.63
N GLN A 200 -6.82 -16.52 -23.73
CA GLN A 200 -5.75 -17.51 -23.73
C GLN A 200 -4.39 -16.84 -23.46
N HIS A 201 -4.12 -15.71 -24.13
CA HIS A 201 -2.90 -14.93 -23.89
C HIS A 201 -2.84 -14.44 -22.43
N PHE A 202 -3.94 -13.87 -21.93
CA PHE A 202 -4.06 -13.45 -20.54
C PHE A 202 -3.77 -14.60 -19.56
N SER A 203 -4.39 -15.75 -19.76
CA SER A 203 -4.26 -16.90 -18.84
C SER A 203 -2.84 -17.44 -18.81
N SER A 204 -2.19 -17.56 -19.97
CA SER A 204 -0.78 -17.96 -20.06
C SER A 204 0.15 -16.92 -19.43
N LEU A 205 -0.09 -15.64 -19.67
CA LEU A 205 0.72 -14.56 -19.11
C LEU A 205 0.61 -14.51 -17.58
N PHE A 206 -0.62 -14.55 -17.06
CA PHE A 206 -0.89 -14.54 -15.64
C PHE A 206 -0.24 -15.75 -14.97
N ARG A 207 -0.40 -16.96 -15.53
CA ARG A 207 0.25 -18.16 -14.99
C ARG A 207 1.77 -18.06 -15.01
N LYS A 208 2.35 -17.49 -16.06
CA LYS A 208 3.81 -17.30 -16.16
C LYS A 208 4.35 -16.37 -15.07
N LEU A 209 3.64 -15.29 -14.76
CA LEU A 209 4.12 -14.27 -13.82
C LEU A 209 3.71 -14.52 -12.36
N VAL A 210 2.52 -15.09 -12.14
CA VAL A 210 1.95 -15.34 -10.81
C VAL A 210 2.19 -16.77 -10.32
N GLY A 211 2.42 -17.71 -11.25
CA GLY A 211 2.61 -19.13 -10.95
C GLY A 211 1.32 -19.94 -10.82
N ASP A 212 0.14 -19.32 -10.99
CA ASP A 212 -1.16 -19.99 -10.95
C ASP A 212 -2.12 -19.47 -12.01
N SER A 213 -3.18 -20.22 -12.31
CA SER A 213 -4.25 -19.76 -13.21
C SER A 213 -5.06 -18.61 -12.57
N PRO A 214 -5.61 -17.68 -13.37
CA PRO A 214 -6.43 -16.58 -12.85
C PRO A 214 -7.62 -17.02 -11.98
N SER A 215 -8.31 -18.11 -12.36
CA SER A 215 -9.46 -18.65 -11.61
C SER A 215 -9.03 -19.25 -10.28
N SER A 216 -8.05 -20.15 -10.29
CA SER A 216 -7.53 -20.79 -9.07
C SER A 216 -6.90 -19.77 -8.13
N TRP A 217 -6.26 -18.74 -8.68
CA TRP A 217 -5.72 -17.63 -7.90
C TRP A 217 -6.84 -16.83 -7.23
N ARG A 218 -7.92 -16.49 -7.95
CA ARG A 218 -9.09 -15.80 -7.39
C ARG A 218 -9.73 -16.59 -6.25
N GLU A 219 -10.05 -17.86 -6.49
CA GLU A 219 -10.68 -18.75 -5.50
C GLU A 219 -9.85 -18.86 -4.23
N ARG A 220 -8.52 -18.99 -4.37
CA ARG A 220 -7.61 -19.08 -3.22
C ARG A 220 -7.58 -17.79 -2.40
N GLN A 221 -7.59 -16.63 -3.05
CA GLN A 221 -7.54 -15.36 -2.34
C GLN A 221 -8.88 -15.05 -1.65
N GLN A 222 -10.01 -15.32 -2.32
CA GLN A 222 -11.34 -15.16 -1.73
C GLN A 222 -11.61 -16.19 -0.60
N GLY A 223 -11.12 -17.43 -0.75
CA GLY A 223 -11.19 -18.46 0.29
C GLY A 223 -10.37 -18.14 1.54
N LYS A 224 -9.24 -17.43 1.41
CA LYS A 224 -8.48 -16.89 2.55
C LYS A 224 -9.23 -15.77 3.27
N THR A 225 -9.94 -14.91 2.54
CA THR A 225 -10.75 -13.84 3.14
C THR A 225 -11.91 -14.37 3.98
N SER A 226 -12.55 -15.49 3.59
CA SER A 226 -13.61 -16.11 4.40
C SER A 226 -13.10 -16.95 5.59
N ALA A 227 -11.92 -17.56 5.50
CA ALA A 227 -11.37 -18.38 6.58
C ALA A 227 -10.73 -17.57 7.72
N GLU A 228 -10.28 -16.33 7.45
CA GLU A 228 -9.70 -15.43 8.47
C GLU A 228 -10.73 -14.45 9.07
N ALA A 229 -11.98 -14.45 8.59
CA ALA A 229 -13.06 -13.56 9.04
C ALA A 229 -13.88 -14.08 10.24
N SER A 230 -13.49 -15.19 10.90
CA SER A 230 -14.12 -15.69 12.13
C SER A 230 -13.11 -16.52 12.92
N PRO A 231 -12.74 -16.14 14.17
CA PRO A 231 -13.68 -15.97 15.29
C PRO A 231 -13.33 -14.82 16.26
N ALA A 232 -14.28 -13.91 16.55
CA ALA A 232 -14.34 -13.16 17.82
C ALA A 232 -15.62 -12.32 17.93
N LEU A 233 -16.77 -12.97 18.02
CA LEU A 233 -18.01 -12.37 18.51
C LEU A 233 -18.72 -13.39 19.40
N ASP A 234 -18.07 -13.81 20.49
CA ASP A 234 -18.78 -14.11 21.74
C ASP A 234 -17.81 -14.29 22.92
N ALA A 235 -17.77 -13.30 23.81
CA ALA A 235 -17.38 -13.47 25.22
C ALA A 235 -17.72 -12.17 25.97
N SER A 236 -19.03 -12.01 26.24
CA SER A 236 -19.61 -11.44 27.46
C SER A 236 -18.64 -10.71 28.40
N VAL A 237 -18.67 -9.38 28.38
CA VAL A 237 -18.18 -8.55 29.48
C VAL A 237 -19.26 -8.48 30.53
N ALA A 238 -19.11 -9.29 31.57
CA ALA A 238 -19.79 -9.09 32.84
C ALA A 238 -19.30 -7.78 33.46
N ALA A 239 -20.22 -6.83 33.64
CA ALA A 239 -19.99 -5.60 34.37
C ALA A 239 -19.79 -5.90 35.87
N PRO A 240 -18.83 -5.27 36.57
CA PRO A 240 -18.82 -5.30 38.03
C PRO A 240 -19.79 -4.24 38.56
N GLU A 241 -20.77 -4.65 39.36
CA GLU A 241 -21.62 -3.73 40.13
C GLU A 241 -20.78 -2.90 41.12
N PRO A 242 -21.14 -1.63 41.37
CA PRO A 242 -20.46 -0.82 42.36
C PRO A 242 -20.87 -1.24 43.78
N ARG A 243 -19.88 -1.56 44.62
CA ARG A 243 -20.03 -1.70 46.07
C ARG A 243 -20.55 -0.37 46.64
N ARG A 244 -21.75 -0.36 47.20
CA ARG A 244 -22.14 0.61 48.23
C ARG A 244 -21.83 0.01 49.58
N ASP A 245 -20.82 0.58 50.22
CA ASP A 245 -20.53 0.37 51.63
C ASP A 245 -21.07 1.57 52.43
N GLY A 246 -21.68 1.26 53.58
CA GLY A 246 -21.77 2.18 54.71
C GLY A 246 -23.13 2.78 55.08
N SER A 247 -23.70 2.24 56.18
CA SER A 247 -24.21 2.98 57.37
C SER A 247 -25.57 3.68 57.27
N SER A 248 -26.47 3.74 58.28
CA SER A 248 -26.69 3.18 59.62
C SER A 248 -27.92 3.93 60.18
N GLY A 249 -28.68 3.32 61.10
CA GLY A 249 -29.64 4.00 62.01
C GLY A 249 -31.06 4.10 61.45
N GLU A 250 -32.14 3.84 62.18
CA GLU A 250 -32.40 3.58 63.61
C GLU A 250 -33.67 2.73 63.70
#